data_AF-A0A944RL06-F1
#
_entry.id   AF-A0A944RL06-F1
#
_cell.length_a   1.000
_cell.length_b   1.000
_cell.length_c   1.000
_cell.angle_alpha   90.00
_cell.angle_beta   90.00
_cell.angle_gamma   90.00
#
_symmetry.space_group_name_H-M   'P 1'
#
loop_
_entity.id
_entity.type
_entity.pdbx_description
1 polymer ?
#
loop_
_entity_poly.entity_id
_entity_poly.type
_entity_poly.pdbx_seq_one_letter_code
_entity_poly.pdbx_strand_id
1 'polypeptide(L)'
;EIWKNPRRHLTYVAFSMFMGIENYMNIRRDVGAQIRMHKSDRSGVGSFMTPTLRELKQTAPYMHNGMIKTLADVVTFYNRGGGNDANKDPKIKPLGLSKEERANLVAFLETLSGDPLTGADHVWPGKISANYQPIKDWLKTKN
;
A
#
# COMPACT_ATOMS: atom_id res chain seq x y z
N GLU A 1 -13.20 -5.97 0.32
CA GLU A 1 -13.17 -5.34 -1.01
C GLU A 1 -13.46 -3.85 -0.88
N ILE A 2 -12.78 -2.98 -1.63
CA ILE A 2 -12.91 -1.51 -1.51
C ILE A 2 -14.36 -1.06 -1.73
N TRP A 3 -15.04 -1.61 -2.73
CA TRP A 3 -16.39 -1.22 -3.14
C TRP A 3 -17.51 -1.75 -2.25
N LYS A 4 -17.25 -2.79 -1.46
CA LYS A 4 -18.23 -3.39 -0.54
C LYS A 4 -18.24 -2.73 0.83
N ASN A 5 -17.18 -1.99 1.19
CA ASN A 5 -17.07 -1.33 2.48
C ASN A 5 -17.28 0.19 2.30
N PRO A 6 -18.32 0.79 2.90
CA PRO A 6 -18.65 2.21 2.70
C PRO A 6 -17.49 3.15 3.06
N ARG A 7 -16.75 2.86 4.13
CA ARG A 7 -15.62 3.70 4.56
C ARG A 7 -14.47 3.62 3.55
N ARG A 8 -14.11 2.42 3.09
CA ARG A 8 -13.07 2.25 2.06
C ARG A 8 -13.47 2.89 0.74
N HIS A 9 -14.74 2.80 0.36
CA HIS A 9 -15.27 3.45 -0.83
C HIS A 9 -15.18 4.98 -0.73
N LEU A 10 -15.65 5.56 0.38
CA LEU A 10 -15.59 7.01 0.62
C LEU A 10 -14.13 7.51 0.61
N THR A 11 -13.21 6.80 1.28
CA THR A 11 -11.78 7.12 1.25
C THR A 11 -11.22 7.07 -0.17
N TYR A 12 -11.57 6.07 -0.96
CA TYR A 12 -11.12 5.96 -2.35
C TYR A 12 -11.64 7.11 -3.22
N VAL A 13 -12.92 7.47 -3.08
CA VAL A 13 -13.54 8.60 -3.82
C VAL A 13 -12.87 9.91 -3.45
N ALA A 14 -12.68 10.17 -2.15
CA ALA A 14 -12.00 11.37 -1.67
C ALA A 14 -10.56 11.44 -2.20
N PHE A 15 -9.80 10.36 -2.06
CA PHE A 15 -8.44 10.26 -2.62
C PHE A 15 -8.42 10.53 -4.12
N SER A 16 -9.35 9.93 -4.87
CA SER A 16 -9.43 10.08 -6.32
C SER A 16 -9.76 11.51 -6.74
N MET A 17 -10.63 12.19 -5.99
CA MET A 17 -10.93 13.61 -6.17
C MET A 17 -9.68 14.47 -5.92
N PHE A 18 -8.96 14.26 -4.82
CA PHE A 18 -7.73 15.01 -4.51
C PHE A 18 -6.62 14.79 -5.52
N MET A 19 -6.51 13.58 -6.06
CA MET A 19 -5.50 13.22 -7.07
C MET A 19 -5.89 13.64 -8.50
N GLY A 20 -7.05 14.29 -8.69
CA GLY A 20 -7.48 14.78 -10.01
C GLY A 20 -7.82 13.65 -11.00
N ILE A 21 -8.28 12.49 -10.52
CA ILE A 21 -8.64 11.38 -11.40
C ILE A 21 -9.94 11.71 -12.12
N GLU A 22 -9.91 11.73 -13.45
CA GLU A 22 -11.12 11.94 -14.25
C GLU A 22 -12.16 10.84 -14.02
N ASN A 23 -13.44 11.22 -14.02
CA ASN A 23 -14.56 10.28 -13.87
C ASN A 23 -14.49 9.42 -12.58
N TYR A 24 -13.89 9.93 -11.51
CA TYR A 24 -13.66 9.21 -10.25
C TYR A 24 -14.92 8.62 -9.60
N MET A 25 -16.09 9.23 -9.81
CA MET A 25 -17.38 8.73 -9.33
C MET A 25 -17.85 7.45 -10.03
N ASN A 26 -17.37 7.18 -11.25
CA ASN A 26 -17.74 6.02 -12.05
C ASN A 26 -16.63 4.97 -12.18
N ILE A 27 -15.43 5.26 -11.67
CA ILE A 27 -14.36 4.26 -11.59
C ILE A 27 -14.76 3.15 -10.61
N ARG A 28 -14.60 1.90 -11.04
CA ARG A 28 -14.91 0.67 -10.27
C ARG A 28 -13.70 -0.25 -10.12
N ARG A 29 -12.50 0.25 -10.40
CA ARG A 29 -11.23 -0.47 -10.22
C ARG A 29 -10.18 0.47 -9.65
N ASP A 30 -9.21 -0.07 -8.93
CA ASP A 30 -8.02 0.69 -8.58
C ASP A 30 -7.20 0.94 -9.86
N VAL A 31 -6.90 2.21 -10.11
CA VAL A 31 -6.20 2.66 -11.31
C VAL A 31 -4.68 2.59 -11.16
N GLY A 32 -4.14 2.48 -9.94
CA GLY A 32 -2.69 2.37 -9.72
C GLY A 32 -1.89 3.54 -10.31
N ALA A 33 -0.79 3.23 -11.00
CA ALA A 33 0.16 4.22 -11.55
C ALA A 33 -0.46 5.18 -12.59
N GLN A 34 -1.61 4.86 -13.17
CA GLN A 34 -2.30 5.73 -14.14
C GLN A 34 -2.53 7.14 -13.60
N ILE A 35 -2.76 7.28 -12.29
CA ILE A 35 -2.98 8.57 -11.61
C ILE A 35 -1.81 9.53 -11.83
N ARG A 36 -0.59 9.02 -11.95
CA ARG A 36 0.61 9.84 -12.18
C ARG A 36 1.00 9.93 -13.65
N MET A 37 0.73 8.87 -14.42
CA MET A 37 1.21 8.77 -15.79
C MET A 37 0.38 9.59 -16.78
N HIS A 38 -0.94 9.72 -16.55
CA HIS A 38 -1.88 10.42 -17.43
C HIS A 38 -1.77 10.05 -18.93
N LYS A 39 -1.27 8.85 -19.26
CA LYS A 39 -1.16 8.40 -20.65
C LYS A 39 -2.53 8.04 -21.21
N SER A 40 -2.81 8.49 -22.42
CA SER A 40 -4.06 8.21 -23.14
C SER A 40 -4.26 6.71 -23.43
N ASP A 41 -3.17 5.95 -23.57
CA ASP A 41 -3.19 4.50 -23.78
C ASP A 41 -3.61 3.68 -22.54
N ARG A 42 -3.78 4.33 -21.38
CA ARG A 42 -4.17 3.71 -20.10
C ARG A 42 -3.24 2.58 -19.63
N SER A 43 -2.00 2.54 -20.12
CA SER A 43 -1.00 1.52 -19.78
C SER A 43 -0.64 1.47 -18.29
N GLY A 44 -0.84 2.56 -17.55
CA GLY A 44 -0.61 2.61 -16.10
C GLY A 44 -1.73 1.97 -15.27
N VAL A 45 -2.87 1.60 -15.88
CA VAL A 45 -4.05 1.14 -15.14
C VAL A 45 -3.80 -0.23 -14.50
N GLY A 46 -3.87 -0.28 -13.17
CA GLY A 46 -3.62 -1.50 -12.39
C GLY A 46 -2.13 -1.83 -12.22
N SER A 47 -1.23 -0.93 -12.65
CA SER A 47 0.19 -1.05 -12.39
C SER A 47 0.52 -0.51 -11.00
N PHE A 48 1.30 -1.25 -10.21
CA PHE A 48 1.74 -0.86 -8.88
C PHE A 48 3.25 -1.01 -8.76
N MET A 49 3.84 -0.19 -7.90
CA MET A 49 5.24 -0.36 -7.53
C MET A 49 5.40 -1.66 -6.75
N THR A 50 6.43 -2.44 -7.08
CA THR A 50 6.87 -3.57 -6.26
C THR A 50 7.48 -3.03 -4.96
N PRO A 51 6.86 -3.27 -3.79
CA PRO A 51 7.38 -2.75 -2.53
C PRO A 51 8.67 -3.49 -2.13
N THR A 52 9.43 -2.87 -1.22
CA THR A 52 10.52 -3.56 -0.51
C THR A 52 9.98 -4.71 0.34
N LEU A 53 10.81 -5.75 0.53
CA LEU A 53 10.50 -6.89 1.39
C LEU A 53 11.19 -6.80 2.77
N ARG A 54 11.84 -5.68 3.08
CA ARG A 54 12.42 -5.43 4.41
C ARG A 54 11.32 -5.05 5.40
N GLU A 55 11.47 -5.48 6.64
CA GLU A 55 10.57 -5.17 7.76
C GLU A 55 9.11 -5.64 7.59
N LEU A 56 8.87 -6.64 6.73
CA LEU A 56 7.51 -7.14 6.46
C LEU A 56 6.78 -7.65 7.70
N LYS A 57 7.49 -8.18 8.69
CA LYS A 57 6.90 -8.78 9.89
C LYS A 57 5.98 -7.82 10.65
N GLN A 58 6.24 -6.51 10.58
CA GLN A 58 5.54 -5.48 11.36
C GLN A 58 4.67 -4.54 10.51
N THR A 59 4.53 -4.79 9.19
CA THR A 59 3.83 -3.87 8.28
C THR A 59 2.48 -4.39 7.80
N ALA A 60 1.89 -5.35 8.51
CA ALA A 60 0.53 -5.79 8.22
C ALA A 60 -0.48 -4.64 8.43
N PRO A 61 -1.60 -4.60 7.68
CA PRO A 61 -1.98 -5.50 6.59
C PRO A 61 -1.25 -5.19 5.27
N TYR A 62 -1.18 -6.20 4.40
CA TYR A 62 -0.41 -6.18 3.16
C TYR A 62 -1.25 -5.80 1.91
N MET A 63 -0.54 -5.60 0.81
CA MET A 63 -1.00 -5.07 -0.48
C MET A 63 -1.30 -3.57 -0.44
N HIS A 64 -1.39 -2.93 -1.61
CA HIS A 64 -1.64 -1.48 -1.72
C HIS A 64 -2.93 -1.00 -1.05
N ASN A 65 -3.90 -1.90 -0.82
CA ASN A 65 -5.20 -1.61 -0.25
C ASN A 65 -5.44 -2.26 1.13
N GLY A 66 -4.40 -2.86 1.73
CA GLY A 66 -4.48 -3.49 3.05
C GLY A 66 -5.56 -4.58 3.12
N MET A 67 -5.79 -5.33 2.04
CA MET A 67 -6.82 -6.39 2.02
C MET A 67 -6.31 -7.73 2.57
N ILE A 68 -5.01 -8.00 2.50
CA ILE A 68 -4.45 -9.27 2.93
C ILE A 68 -3.87 -9.10 4.33
N LYS A 69 -4.32 -9.90 5.29
CA LYS A 69 -3.99 -9.69 6.71
C LYS A 69 -2.63 -10.25 7.10
N THR A 70 -2.24 -11.39 6.53
CA THR A 70 -1.06 -12.14 6.95
C THR A 70 -0.09 -12.35 5.79
N LEU A 71 1.21 -12.52 6.10
CA LEU A 71 2.23 -12.79 5.09
C LEU A 71 2.02 -14.16 4.44
N ALA A 72 1.54 -15.15 5.21
CA ALA A 72 1.16 -16.46 4.70
C ALA A 72 0.02 -16.38 3.66
N ASP A 73 -0.95 -15.48 3.86
CA ASP A 73 -2.00 -15.24 2.87
C ASP A 73 -1.46 -14.56 1.61
N VAL A 74 -0.47 -13.67 1.73
CA VAL A 74 0.22 -13.05 0.58
C VAL A 74 0.95 -14.12 -0.24
N VAL A 75 1.72 -14.99 0.43
CA VAL A 75 2.41 -16.10 -0.24
C VAL A 75 1.40 -17.03 -0.90
N THR A 76 0.29 -17.33 -0.24
CA THR A 76 -0.79 -18.15 -0.80
C THR A 76 -1.43 -17.50 -2.03
N PHE A 77 -1.65 -16.19 -2.00
CA PHE A 77 -2.18 -15.42 -3.13
C PHE A 77 -1.27 -15.51 -4.35
N TYR A 78 0.03 -15.27 -4.19
CA TYR A 78 0.98 -15.38 -5.30
C TYR A 78 1.19 -16.82 -5.75
N ASN A 79 1.15 -17.81 -4.85
CA ASN A 79 1.24 -19.22 -5.21
C ASN A 79 0.12 -19.66 -6.17
N ARG A 80 -1.08 -19.05 -6.06
CA ARG A 80 -2.22 -19.28 -6.96
C ARG A 80 -2.14 -18.48 -8.27
N GLY A 81 -1.07 -17.71 -8.49
CA GLY A 81 -0.91 -16.86 -9.67
C GLY A 81 -1.55 -15.48 -9.53
N GLY A 82 -1.73 -15.01 -8.30
CA GLY A 82 -2.25 -13.69 -7.98
C GLY A 82 -3.75 -13.52 -8.26
N GLY A 83 -4.16 -12.28 -8.50
CA GLY A 83 -5.54 -11.92 -8.82
C GLY A 83 -5.89 -12.23 -10.28
N ASN A 84 -7.18 -12.09 -10.61
CA ASN A 84 -7.64 -12.08 -11.99
C ASN A 84 -7.87 -10.64 -12.42
N ASP A 85 -7.01 -10.11 -13.29
CA ASP A 85 -7.15 -8.79 -13.90
C ASP A 85 -6.67 -8.87 -15.36
N ALA A 86 -7.35 -8.14 -16.25
CA ALA A 86 -6.98 -8.09 -17.67
C ALA A 86 -5.59 -7.48 -17.90
N ASN A 87 -5.13 -6.62 -16.99
CA ASN A 87 -3.83 -5.96 -17.06
C ASN A 87 -2.77 -6.67 -16.18
N LYS A 88 -3.03 -7.92 -15.76
CA LYS A 88 -2.06 -8.68 -14.96
C LYS A 88 -0.79 -8.95 -15.77
N ASP A 89 0.36 -8.73 -15.14
CA ASP A 89 1.65 -9.06 -15.74
C ASP A 89 1.74 -10.58 -16.02
N PRO A 90 2.10 -11.01 -17.25
CA PRO A 90 2.16 -12.42 -17.63
C PRO A 90 3.18 -13.24 -16.83
N LYS A 91 4.13 -12.60 -16.13
CA LYS A 91 5.06 -13.27 -15.23
C LYS A 91 4.39 -13.74 -13.93
N ILE A 92 3.24 -13.17 -13.56
CA ILE A 92 2.49 -13.57 -12.36
C ILE A 92 1.63 -14.79 -12.71
N LYS A 93 2.22 -15.97 -12.48
CA LYS A 93 1.63 -17.28 -12.73
C LYS A 93 1.66 -18.16 -11.48
N PRO A 94 0.83 -19.22 -11.40
CA PRO A 94 0.88 -20.15 -10.28
C PRO A 94 2.30 -20.70 -10.07
N LEU A 95 2.74 -20.75 -8.82
CA LEU A 95 4.11 -21.16 -8.47
C LEU A 95 4.20 -22.65 -8.16
N GLY A 96 3.09 -23.30 -7.79
CA GLY A 96 3.05 -24.73 -7.51
C GLY A 96 3.75 -25.15 -6.21
N LEU A 97 4.00 -24.21 -5.30
CA LEU A 97 4.69 -24.48 -4.03
C LEU A 97 3.85 -25.40 -3.14
N SER A 98 4.51 -26.41 -2.58
CA SER A 98 4.00 -27.28 -1.54
C SER A 98 3.67 -26.50 -0.25
N LYS A 99 3.00 -27.16 0.70
CA LYS A 99 2.70 -26.55 2.00
C LYS A 99 3.99 -26.17 2.75
N GLU A 100 5.00 -27.03 2.68
CA GLU A 100 6.28 -26.85 3.34
C GLU A 100 7.09 -25.72 2.72
N GLU A 101 7.20 -25.66 1.39
CA GLU A 101 7.90 -24.58 0.69
C GLU A 101 7.27 -23.21 0.97
N ARG A 102 5.94 -23.12 1.06
CA ARG A 102 5.27 -21.88 1.45
C ARG A 102 5.61 -21.48 2.88
N ALA A 103 5.65 -22.43 3.81
CA ALA A 103 6.01 -22.15 5.20
C ALA A 103 7.48 -21.68 5.31
N ASN A 104 8.39 -22.35 4.60
CA ASN A 104 9.80 -21.97 4.54
C ASN A 104 10.01 -20.58 3.92
N LEU A 105 9.25 -20.26 2.87
CA LEU A 105 9.28 -18.92 2.26
C LEU A 105 8.78 -17.85 3.23
N VAL A 106 7.69 -18.09 3.95
CA VAL A 106 7.20 -17.15 4.97
C VAL A 106 8.26 -16.96 6.06
N ALA A 107 8.84 -18.04 6.58
CA ALA A 107 9.90 -17.97 7.58
C ALA A 107 11.09 -17.13 7.10
N PHE A 108 11.56 -17.35 5.85
CA PHE A 108 12.60 -16.55 5.23
C PHE A 108 12.22 -15.06 5.12
N LEU A 109 11.01 -14.74 4.68
CA LEU A 109 10.57 -13.34 4.57
C LEU A 109 10.50 -12.65 5.94
N GLU A 110 10.15 -13.39 7.00
CA GLU A 110 10.16 -12.86 8.37
C GLU A 110 11.58 -12.56 8.87
N THR A 111 12.62 -13.26 8.38
CA THR A 111 14.01 -12.93 8.72
C THR A 111 14.51 -11.64 8.08
N LEU A 112 13.76 -11.04 7.16
CA LEU A 112 14.08 -9.73 6.56
C LEU A 112 13.66 -8.55 7.44
N SER A 113 13.23 -8.83 8.68
CA SER A 113 12.77 -7.83 9.65
C SER A 113 13.60 -7.92 10.92
N GLY A 114 13.96 -6.77 11.48
CA GLY A 114 14.61 -6.67 12.77
C GLY A 114 13.63 -6.73 13.94
N ASP A 115 14.17 -6.50 15.14
CA ASP A 115 13.36 -6.25 16.32
C ASP A 115 12.60 -4.92 16.19
N PRO A 116 11.36 -4.85 16.69
CA PRO A 116 10.54 -3.64 16.57
C PRO A 116 11.16 -2.49 17.37
N LEU A 117 11.31 -1.33 16.71
CA LEU A 117 11.80 -0.09 17.32
C LEU A 117 10.70 0.64 18.09
N THR A 118 10.00 -0.04 19.01
CA THR A 118 8.86 0.50 19.77
C THR A 118 9.15 0.72 21.26
N GLY A 119 10.36 0.41 21.71
CA GLY A 119 10.80 0.63 23.10
C GLY A 119 10.90 2.11 23.47
N ALA A 120 10.92 2.40 24.78
CA ALA A 120 11.08 3.76 25.32
C ALA A 120 12.36 4.45 24.81
N ASP A 121 13.39 3.66 24.54
CA ASP A 121 14.69 4.05 24.01
C ASP A 121 14.57 4.72 22.61
N HIS A 122 13.50 4.43 21.88
CA HIS A 122 13.21 4.96 20.55
C HIS A 122 12.16 6.07 20.57
N VAL A 123 11.63 6.42 21.74
CA VAL A 123 10.70 7.54 21.92
C VAL A 123 11.49 8.77 22.31
N TRP A 124 11.32 9.87 21.58
CA TRP A 124 11.93 11.14 21.96
C TRP A 124 11.45 11.58 23.35
N PRO A 125 12.34 11.67 24.36
CA PRO A 125 11.93 11.95 25.74
C PRO A 125 11.75 13.45 26.00
N GLY A 126 12.23 14.31 25.11
CA GLY A 126 12.17 15.76 25.27
C GLY A 126 10.75 16.28 25.13
N LYS A 127 10.40 17.30 25.92
CA LYS A 127 9.18 18.07 25.71
C LYS A 127 9.29 18.81 24.38
N ILE A 128 8.35 18.58 23.46
CA ILE A 128 8.23 19.39 22.25
C ILE A 128 7.93 20.82 22.70
N SER A 129 8.76 21.78 22.29
CA SER A 129 8.54 23.19 22.58
C SER A 129 7.22 23.62 21.93
N ALA A 130 6.20 23.87 22.76
CA ALA A 130 4.94 24.45 22.31
C ALA A 130 5.05 25.96 22.03
N ASN A 131 6.25 26.54 22.11
CA ASN A 131 6.51 27.95 21.85
C ASN A 131 6.47 28.32 20.36
N TYR A 132 5.91 27.47 19.51
CA TYR A 132 5.60 27.83 18.14
C TYR A 132 4.62 29.00 18.16
N GLN A 133 5.12 30.19 17.87
CA GLN A 133 4.28 31.37 17.71
C GLN A 133 3.60 31.26 16.35
N PRO A 134 2.25 31.18 16.29
CA PRO A 134 1.56 31.18 15.01
C PRO A 134 1.95 32.40 14.21
N ILE A 135 2.29 32.22 12.92
CA ILE A 135 2.53 33.35 12.02
C ILE A 135 1.19 34.09 11.86
N LYS A 136 1.10 35.29 12.45
CA LYS A 136 -0.14 36.05 12.60
C LYS A 136 -0.85 36.34 11.26
N ASP A 137 -0.08 36.48 10.18
CA ASP A 137 -0.57 36.58 8.79
C ASP A 137 0.30 35.73 7.87
N TRP A 138 0.19 34.40 8.01
CA TRP A 138 0.98 33.42 7.24
C TRP A 138 0.76 33.53 5.72
N LEU A 139 -0.35 34.15 5.28
CA LEU A 139 -0.65 34.39 3.87
C LEU A 139 0.19 35.53 3.27
N LYS A 140 0.66 36.48 4.09
CA LYS A 140 1.45 37.65 3.64
C LYS A 140 2.90 37.64 4.12
N THR A 141 3.26 36.70 4.98
CA THR A 141 4.63 36.56 5.47
C THR A 141 5.47 35.85 4.41
N LYS A 142 6.50 36.52 3.88
CA LYS A 142 7.51 35.86 3.03
C LYS A 142 8.32 34.88 3.88
N ASN A 143 8.58 33.69 3.32
CA ASN A 143 9.53 32.71 3.86
C ASN A 143 10.95 33.30 3.92
#